data_AF-A0A2R7LIV2-F1
#
_entry.id   AF-A0A2R7LIV2-F1
#
_cell.length_a   1.000
_cell.length_b   1.000
_cell.length_c   1.000
_cell.angle_alpha   90.00
_cell.angle_beta   90.00
_cell.angle_gamma   90.00
#
_symmetry.space_group_name_H-M   'P 1'
#
loop_
_entity.id
_entity.type
_entity.pdbx_description
1 polymer ?
#
loop_
_entity_poly.entity_id
_entity_poly.type
_entity_poly.pdbx_seq_one_letter_code
_entity_poly.pdbx_strand_id
1 'polypeptide(L)'
;MNFEDVIPSYWNYFTVIRTTSLTFTQAHGFVNSSGRYVTGATITDRWNRYYKFVTQFRELEKVYATLSPADQAANKIYMITATIYLYDHTSKMIDNVGDIPFSEAGKISMTGGDYSKAAAKYDNQTELYIKMLDELKAYSTELNSVTLNAGVETVFKNQDLINKGSLVSWKNYCNSLRLKLLNRVSAVPALTARANSEMAEIIAEGKIVDESAENIAFRVYTQDVDLDTSGFFDALESGNNNIAPKPMIDHMNTNSDPREAWLFQKGANATAYVGLDPTLASGAQDQLIADTKIALYNMSVISKNKWLPGTLINAPEVNLILAEYYTRNGNGALAKTYFEKAIRQSIEYYVRLGDKADVLTWKPTAEPTVAEVNAYITKINFAGATTAADQLKLIAFQKYIHYNIMQADESWAEQRRLKLPVFTFIDDETSTIRKSPPTRFTYPNSERVYNTDNYNTVKDKDNLSTKIFWDVK
;
A
#
# COMPACT_ATOMS: atom_id res chain seq x y z
N MET A 1 6.85 17.23 -2.42
CA MET A 1 6.56 16.01 -1.65
C MET A 1 5.39 15.30 -2.29
N ASN A 2 5.41 13.98 -2.42
CA ASN A 2 4.32 13.22 -3.04
C ASN A 2 3.17 12.95 -2.06
N PHE A 3 2.70 14.00 -1.36
CA PHE A 3 1.87 13.84 -0.17
C PHE A 3 0.51 13.19 -0.48
N GLU A 4 -0.09 13.48 -1.64
CA GLU A 4 -1.38 12.90 -2.06
C GLU A 4 -1.34 11.37 -2.21
N ASP A 5 -0.15 10.81 -2.48
CA ASP A 5 0.04 9.37 -2.63
C ASP A 5 0.32 8.66 -1.28
N VAL A 6 0.41 9.42 -0.19
CA VAL A 6 0.65 8.88 1.16
C VAL A 6 -0.47 9.22 2.12
N ILE A 7 -0.82 10.50 2.21
CA ILE A 7 -1.94 10.97 3.02
C ILE A 7 -3.24 10.73 2.23
N PRO A 8 -4.28 10.15 2.87
CA PRO A 8 -5.58 10.02 2.24
C PRO A 8 -6.07 11.36 1.67
N SER A 9 -6.28 11.42 0.35
CA SER A 9 -6.55 12.64 -0.38
C SER A 9 -7.60 12.42 -1.46
N TYR A 10 -8.26 13.50 -1.91
CA TYR A 10 -9.38 13.41 -2.83
C TYR A 10 -8.99 12.75 -4.15
N TRP A 11 -8.01 13.33 -4.85
CA TRP A 11 -7.65 12.91 -6.20
C TRP A 11 -7.11 11.48 -6.22
N ASN A 12 -6.19 11.15 -5.32
CA ASN A 12 -5.67 9.80 -5.27
C ASN A 12 -6.75 8.76 -4.94
N TYR A 13 -7.68 9.04 -4.01
CA TYR A 13 -8.77 8.10 -3.75
C TYR A 13 -9.78 8.03 -4.90
N PHE A 14 -10.39 9.15 -5.26
CA PHE A 14 -11.54 9.21 -6.17
C PHE A 14 -11.18 8.83 -7.60
N THR A 15 -10.06 9.34 -8.13
CA THR A 15 -9.69 9.10 -9.53
C THR A 15 -8.79 7.91 -9.70
N VAL A 16 -8.00 7.53 -8.68
CA VAL A 16 -7.04 6.42 -8.77
C VAL A 16 -7.50 5.18 -8.05
N ILE A 17 -7.39 5.18 -6.73
CA ILE A 17 -7.52 3.98 -5.91
C ILE A 17 -8.91 3.36 -6.05
N ARG A 18 -9.97 4.18 -6.06
CA ARG A 18 -11.34 3.72 -6.22
C ARG A 18 -11.52 3.00 -7.54
N THR A 19 -11.30 3.66 -8.67
CA THR A 19 -11.58 3.06 -9.99
C THR A 19 -10.66 1.90 -10.35
N THR A 20 -9.58 1.69 -9.60
CA THR A 20 -8.56 0.67 -9.87
C THR A 20 -8.39 -0.32 -8.73
N SER A 21 -7.35 -0.17 -7.90
CA SER A 21 -6.90 -1.13 -6.89
C SER A 21 -8.05 -1.64 -6.00
N LEU A 22 -8.99 -0.78 -5.60
CA LEU A 22 -10.15 -1.21 -4.80
C LEU A 22 -11.18 -2.02 -5.59
N THR A 23 -11.56 -1.59 -6.79
CA THR A 23 -12.43 -2.36 -7.68
C THR A 23 -11.80 -3.72 -7.99
N PHE A 24 -10.51 -3.76 -8.28
CA PHE A 24 -9.79 -4.97 -8.72
C PHE A 24 -9.54 -5.98 -7.59
N THR A 25 -9.69 -5.54 -6.34
CA THR A 25 -9.62 -6.40 -5.15
C THR A 25 -10.98 -6.56 -4.48
N GLN A 26 -12.03 -5.94 -5.00
CA GLN A 26 -13.31 -5.79 -4.33
C GLN A 26 -13.14 -5.30 -2.89
N ALA A 27 -12.20 -4.39 -2.62
CA ALA A 27 -12.04 -3.77 -1.30
C ALA A 27 -13.06 -2.66 -1.05
N HIS A 28 -13.90 -2.31 -2.03
CA HIS A 28 -15.18 -1.65 -1.82
C HIS A 28 -16.26 -2.34 -2.64
N GLY A 29 -17.53 -2.06 -2.37
CA GLY A 29 -18.62 -2.39 -3.28
C GLY A 29 -18.76 -1.35 -4.39
N PHE A 30 -19.00 -1.80 -5.62
CA PHE A 30 -19.23 -0.95 -6.78
C PHE A 30 -20.39 -1.50 -7.62
N VAL A 31 -21.11 -0.61 -8.30
CA VAL A 31 -22.16 -0.99 -9.24
C VAL A 31 -21.55 -1.41 -10.57
N ASN A 32 -22.05 -2.49 -11.14
CA ASN A 32 -21.62 -3.01 -12.44
C ASN A 32 -21.93 -2.00 -13.56
N SER A 33 -20.88 -1.45 -14.17
CA SER A 33 -20.97 -0.48 -15.26
C SER A 33 -19.97 -0.78 -16.38
N SER A 34 -20.22 -0.26 -17.58
CA SER A 34 -19.33 -0.42 -18.74
C SER A 34 -17.96 0.24 -18.49
N GLY A 35 -16.89 -0.43 -18.86
CA GLY A 35 -15.52 0.02 -18.68
C GLY A 35 -14.95 -0.15 -17.27
N ARG A 36 -15.62 -0.86 -16.35
CA ARG A 36 -15.24 -0.95 -14.92
C ARG A 36 -13.85 -1.52 -14.63
N TYR A 37 -13.25 -2.24 -15.58
CA TYR A 37 -11.88 -2.78 -15.47
C TYR A 37 -10.85 -2.05 -16.33
N VAL A 38 -11.24 -0.94 -16.95
CA VAL A 38 -10.35 -0.08 -17.73
C VAL A 38 -9.80 0.99 -16.79
N THR A 39 -8.47 1.09 -16.73
CA THR A 39 -7.80 2.07 -15.86
C THR A 39 -8.02 3.50 -16.33
N GLY A 40 -8.16 3.74 -17.64
CA GLY A 40 -8.42 5.07 -18.20
C GLY A 40 -7.28 6.07 -17.93
N ALA A 41 -7.63 7.36 -17.81
CA ALA A 41 -6.67 8.46 -17.61
C ALA A 41 -6.11 8.54 -16.18
N THR A 42 -6.67 7.77 -15.24
CA THR A 42 -6.30 7.68 -13.82
C THR A 42 -4.80 7.58 -13.55
N ILE A 43 -4.06 6.82 -14.37
CA ILE A 43 -2.62 6.64 -14.18
C ILE A 43 -1.83 7.95 -14.40
N THR A 44 -2.39 8.90 -15.14
CA THR A 44 -1.72 10.16 -15.49
C THR A 44 -1.38 10.98 -14.24
N ASP A 45 -2.32 11.11 -13.31
CA ASP A 45 -2.11 11.91 -12.10
C ASP A 45 -1.04 11.29 -11.21
N ARG A 46 -1.12 9.97 -11.00
CA ARG A 46 -0.13 9.21 -10.24
C ARG A 46 1.26 9.27 -10.87
N TRP A 47 1.34 9.08 -12.19
CA TRP A 47 2.60 9.19 -12.95
C TRP A 47 3.21 10.58 -12.76
N ASN A 48 2.43 11.64 -13.01
CA ASN A 48 2.88 13.03 -12.86
C ASN A 48 3.36 13.34 -11.45
N ARG A 49 2.63 12.90 -10.42
CA ARG A 49 2.99 13.08 -9.02
C ARG A 49 4.29 12.37 -8.66
N TYR A 50 4.45 11.12 -9.08
CA TYR A 50 5.69 10.37 -8.88
C TYR A 50 6.89 11.05 -9.55
N TYR A 51 6.79 11.49 -10.81
CA TYR A 51 7.91 12.14 -11.49
C TYR A 51 8.23 13.55 -10.98
N LYS A 52 7.24 14.29 -10.44
CA LYS A 52 7.50 15.51 -9.66
C LYS A 52 8.35 15.20 -8.42
N PHE A 53 8.08 14.08 -7.75
CA PHE A 53 8.87 13.64 -6.61
C PHE A 53 10.27 13.16 -7.00
N VAL A 54 10.41 12.36 -8.06
CA VAL A 54 11.73 11.97 -8.60
C VAL A 54 12.55 13.20 -8.95
N THR A 55 11.95 14.21 -9.58
CA THR A 55 12.65 15.48 -9.92
C THR A 55 13.15 16.21 -8.66
N GLN A 56 12.35 16.27 -7.59
CA GLN A 56 12.80 16.86 -6.30
C GLN A 56 13.97 16.06 -5.71
N PHE A 57 13.93 14.74 -5.80
CA PHE A 57 15.04 13.90 -5.36
C PHE A 57 16.31 14.12 -6.21
N ARG A 58 16.18 14.31 -7.52
CA ARG A 58 17.32 14.67 -8.40
C ARG A 58 17.93 16.02 -8.03
N GLU A 59 17.14 17.01 -7.62
CA GLU A 59 17.70 18.26 -7.09
C GLU A 59 18.46 18.04 -5.77
N LEU A 60 17.95 17.16 -4.90
CA LEU A 60 18.67 16.79 -3.67
C LEU A 60 20.04 16.16 -3.99
N GLU A 61 20.09 15.21 -4.92
CA GLU A 61 21.36 14.62 -5.39
C GLU A 61 22.31 15.68 -5.96
N LYS A 62 21.79 16.60 -6.77
CA LYS A 62 22.56 17.70 -7.37
C LYS A 62 23.17 18.61 -6.31
N VAL A 63 22.38 19.02 -5.32
CA VAL A 63 22.86 19.86 -4.21
C VAL A 63 23.87 19.10 -3.35
N TYR A 64 23.60 17.84 -3.04
CA TYR A 64 24.53 17.00 -2.28
C TYR A 64 25.89 16.84 -2.99
N ALA A 65 25.88 16.71 -4.31
CA ALA A 65 27.10 16.59 -5.11
C ALA A 65 27.98 17.85 -5.12
N THR A 66 27.47 19.04 -4.74
CA THR A 66 28.27 20.26 -4.62
C THR A 66 28.96 20.41 -3.27
N LEU A 67 28.59 19.59 -2.28
CA LEU A 67 29.18 19.61 -0.94
C LEU A 67 30.61 19.08 -0.94
N SER A 68 31.41 19.54 0.02
CA SER A 68 32.75 18.98 0.27
C SER A 68 32.64 17.50 0.69
N PRO A 69 33.69 16.66 0.51
CA PRO A 69 33.64 15.26 0.96
C PRO A 69 33.30 15.10 2.46
N ALA A 70 33.76 16.03 3.30
CA ALA A 70 33.44 16.05 4.73
C ALA A 70 31.95 16.33 4.97
N ASP A 71 31.40 17.31 4.25
CA ASP A 71 29.98 17.66 4.36
C ASP A 71 29.07 16.59 3.75
N GLN A 72 29.49 15.92 2.67
CA GLN A 72 28.79 14.75 2.15
C GLN A 72 28.70 13.67 3.23
N ALA A 73 29.83 13.29 3.83
CA ALA A 73 29.86 12.30 4.91
C ALA A 73 28.96 12.70 6.10
N ALA A 74 28.99 13.97 6.51
CA ALA A 74 28.16 14.47 7.61
C ALA A 74 26.66 14.47 7.29
N ASN A 75 26.29 14.80 6.05
CA ASN A 75 24.90 14.97 5.60
C ASN A 75 24.32 13.72 4.93
N LYS A 76 25.07 12.62 4.87
CA LYS A 76 24.67 11.38 4.18
C LYS A 76 23.35 10.80 4.70
N ILE A 77 23.01 11.04 5.97
CA ILE A 77 21.74 10.60 6.55
C ILE A 77 20.52 11.09 5.74
N TYR A 78 20.55 12.34 5.23
CA TYR A 78 19.45 12.87 4.43
C TYR A 78 19.26 12.09 3.13
N MET A 79 20.37 11.70 2.48
CA MET A 79 20.33 10.88 1.27
C MET A 79 19.79 9.48 1.58
N ILE A 80 20.27 8.83 2.64
CA ILE A 80 19.82 7.49 3.03
C ILE A 80 18.30 7.48 3.26
N THR A 81 17.79 8.40 4.08
CA THR A 81 16.38 8.42 4.43
C THR A 81 15.48 8.86 3.28
N ALA A 82 15.94 9.80 2.44
CA ALA A 82 15.23 10.19 1.23
C ALA A 82 15.14 9.02 0.24
N THR A 83 16.22 8.25 0.06
CA THR A 83 16.25 7.08 -0.84
C THR A 83 15.35 5.95 -0.33
N ILE A 84 15.32 5.67 0.98
CA ILE A 84 14.39 4.68 1.56
C ILE A 84 12.94 5.06 1.23
N TYR A 85 12.58 6.33 1.45
CA TYR A 85 11.25 6.82 1.13
C TYR A 85 10.95 6.81 -0.39
N LEU A 86 11.94 7.13 -1.22
CA LEU A 86 11.84 7.02 -2.68
C LEU A 86 11.54 5.58 -3.10
N TYR A 87 12.30 4.60 -2.60
CA TYR A 87 12.15 3.19 -2.97
C TYR A 87 10.82 2.57 -2.54
N ASP A 88 10.23 2.99 -1.42
CA ASP A 88 8.85 2.61 -1.10
C ASP A 88 7.88 3.02 -2.23
N HIS A 89 7.98 4.25 -2.71
CA HIS A 89 7.11 4.76 -3.78
C HIS A 89 7.45 4.19 -5.17
N THR A 90 8.74 4.04 -5.46
CA THR A 90 9.21 3.40 -6.70
C THR A 90 8.70 1.97 -6.80
N SER A 91 8.71 1.21 -5.70
CA SER A 91 8.19 -0.16 -5.69
C SER A 91 6.69 -0.19 -6.05
N LYS A 92 5.88 0.72 -5.51
CA LYS A 92 4.45 0.85 -5.84
C LYS A 92 4.22 1.24 -7.30
N MET A 93 5.10 2.07 -7.89
CA MET A 93 5.04 2.37 -9.32
C MET A 93 5.33 1.13 -10.16
N ILE A 94 6.40 0.39 -9.86
CA ILE A 94 6.72 -0.86 -10.54
C ILE A 94 5.57 -1.87 -10.39
N ASP A 95 5.00 -1.99 -9.20
CA ASP A 95 3.89 -2.90 -8.93
C ASP A 95 2.65 -2.54 -9.76
N ASN A 96 2.47 -1.28 -10.15
CA ASN A 96 1.35 -0.84 -10.96
C ASN A 96 1.63 -0.91 -12.47
N VAL A 97 2.82 -0.56 -12.94
CA VAL A 97 3.11 -0.37 -14.38
C VAL A 97 4.32 -1.14 -14.91
N GLY A 98 5.08 -1.85 -14.08
CA GLY A 98 6.25 -2.60 -14.50
C GLY A 98 7.47 -1.69 -14.76
N ASP A 99 8.02 -1.73 -15.97
CA ASP A 99 9.21 -0.96 -16.32
C ASP A 99 8.90 0.55 -16.23
N ILE A 100 9.82 1.35 -15.66
CA ILE A 100 9.60 2.79 -15.48
C ILE A 100 10.88 3.59 -15.75
N PRO A 101 10.79 4.81 -16.30
CA PRO A 101 11.89 5.75 -16.20
C PRO A 101 12.33 5.99 -14.76
N PHE A 102 13.60 5.76 -14.45
CA PHE A 102 14.09 5.94 -13.09
C PHE A 102 15.50 6.53 -13.06
N SER A 103 16.52 5.79 -13.48
CA SER A 103 17.93 6.15 -13.40
C SER A 103 18.28 7.46 -14.12
N GLU A 104 17.56 7.80 -15.19
CA GLU A 104 17.72 9.02 -15.99
C GLU A 104 16.59 10.04 -15.79
N ALA A 105 15.51 9.66 -15.11
CA ALA A 105 14.33 10.49 -14.95
C ALA A 105 14.56 11.66 -13.97
N GLY A 106 13.84 12.77 -14.22
CA GLY A 106 13.85 13.96 -13.35
C GLY A 106 15.09 14.85 -13.49
N LYS A 107 15.91 14.67 -14.53
CA LYS A 107 17.19 15.37 -14.70
C LYS A 107 17.14 16.64 -15.56
N ILE A 108 15.95 17.19 -15.84
CA ILE A 108 15.79 18.35 -16.73
C ILE A 108 16.61 19.59 -16.28
N SER A 109 16.76 19.82 -14.98
CA SER A 109 17.58 20.93 -14.48
C SER A 109 19.08 20.70 -14.70
N MET A 110 19.51 19.43 -14.83
CA MET A 110 20.89 19.02 -15.05
C MET A 110 21.27 19.09 -16.53
N THR A 111 20.30 19.17 -17.44
CA THR A 111 20.51 19.31 -18.88
C THR A 111 20.40 20.76 -19.36
N GLY A 112 20.32 21.73 -18.44
CA GLY A 112 20.11 23.15 -18.77
C GLY A 112 18.70 23.42 -19.33
N GLY A 113 17.71 22.59 -19.02
CA GLY A 113 16.37 22.69 -19.57
C GLY A 113 16.20 22.06 -20.96
N ASP A 114 17.24 21.39 -21.49
CA ASP A 114 17.17 20.69 -22.77
C ASP A 114 16.32 19.41 -22.61
N TYR A 115 15.09 19.49 -23.13
CA TYR A 115 14.11 18.42 -23.09
C TYR A 115 14.62 17.15 -23.79
N SER A 116 15.29 17.30 -24.93
CA SER A 116 15.76 16.16 -25.73
C SER A 116 16.81 15.32 -25.00
N LYS A 117 17.62 15.96 -24.14
CA LYS A 117 18.63 15.32 -23.31
C LYS A 117 18.09 14.79 -21.98
N ALA A 118 16.86 15.15 -21.62
CA ALA A 118 16.21 14.72 -20.38
C ALA A 118 15.19 13.59 -20.61
N ALA A 119 15.00 13.14 -21.86
CA ALA A 119 14.16 12.01 -22.20
C ALA A 119 14.76 10.73 -21.61
N ALA A 120 14.09 10.16 -20.61
CA ALA A 120 14.61 9.05 -19.83
C ALA A 120 14.12 7.69 -20.36
N LYS A 121 15.05 6.74 -20.47
CA LYS A 121 14.72 5.34 -20.80
C LYS A 121 13.94 4.67 -19.68
N TYR A 122 13.20 3.60 -20.04
CA TYR A 122 12.51 2.75 -19.08
C TYR A 122 13.52 1.76 -18.47
N ASP A 123 13.73 1.84 -17.17
CA ASP A 123 14.54 0.86 -16.45
C ASP A 123 13.75 -0.44 -16.27
N ASN A 124 14.45 -1.56 -16.42
CA ASN A 124 13.86 -2.88 -16.26
C ASN A 124 13.38 -3.07 -14.81
N GLN A 125 12.12 -3.44 -14.64
CA GLN A 125 11.51 -3.61 -13.32
C GLN A 125 12.25 -4.61 -12.40
N THR A 126 12.78 -5.71 -12.96
CA THR A 126 13.49 -6.74 -12.18
C THR A 126 14.84 -6.22 -11.71
N GLU A 127 15.62 -5.61 -12.60
CA GLU A 127 16.93 -5.03 -12.28
C GLU A 127 16.79 -3.88 -11.27
N LEU A 128 15.75 -3.04 -11.43
CA LEU A 128 15.47 -1.96 -10.50
C LEU A 128 15.06 -2.48 -9.12
N TYR A 129 14.26 -3.54 -9.05
CA TYR A 129 13.95 -4.22 -7.78
C TYR A 129 15.20 -4.77 -7.08
N ILE A 130 16.08 -5.43 -7.84
CA ILE A 130 17.37 -5.95 -7.33
C ILE A 130 18.22 -4.81 -6.77
N LYS A 131 18.36 -3.72 -7.53
CA LYS A 131 19.09 -2.51 -7.11
C LYS A 131 18.54 -1.93 -5.82
N MET A 132 17.21 -1.80 -5.71
CA MET A 132 16.57 -1.30 -4.48
C MET A 132 16.89 -2.19 -3.28
N LEU A 133 16.82 -3.52 -3.45
CA LEU A 133 17.14 -4.47 -2.38
C LEU A 133 18.61 -4.40 -1.94
N ASP A 134 19.54 -4.29 -2.89
CA ASP A 134 20.98 -4.17 -2.61
C ASP A 134 21.28 -2.90 -1.82
N GLU A 135 20.75 -1.77 -2.27
CA GLU A 135 20.98 -0.49 -1.60
C GLU A 135 20.29 -0.40 -0.24
N LEU A 136 19.05 -0.87 -0.11
CA LEU A 136 18.40 -0.94 1.19
C LEU A 136 19.19 -1.83 2.16
N LYS A 137 19.80 -2.93 1.70
CA LYS A 137 20.68 -3.76 2.54
C LYS A 137 21.92 -2.99 2.99
N ALA A 138 22.54 -2.23 2.10
CA ALA A 138 23.67 -1.36 2.44
C ALA A 138 23.26 -0.27 3.44
N TYR A 139 22.12 0.41 3.22
CA TYR A 139 21.59 1.43 4.13
C TYR A 139 21.25 0.86 5.50
N SER A 140 20.63 -0.32 5.57
CA SER A 140 20.37 -1.00 6.84
C SER A 140 21.67 -1.25 7.61
N THR A 141 22.72 -1.71 6.92
CA THR A 141 24.05 -1.92 7.52
C THR A 141 24.65 -0.60 8.03
N GLU A 142 24.53 0.47 7.25
CA GLU A 142 25.07 1.78 7.63
C GLU A 142 24.31 2.39 8.83
N LEU A 143 22.97 2.30 8.82
CA LEU A 143 22.11 2.75 9.93
C LEU A 143 22.41 2.03 11.25
N ASN A 144 23.10 0.88 11.23
CA ASN A 144 23.53 0.18 12.44
C ASN A 144 24.64 0.88 13.21
N SER A 145 25.41 1.72 12.52
CA SER A 145 26.63 2.32 13.05
C SER A 145 26.69 3.84 12.89
N VAL A 146 25.74 4.43 12.16
CA VAL A 146 25.71 5.86 11.90
C VAL A 146 25.60 6.65 13.21
N THR A 147 26.44 7.68 13.34
CA THR A 147 26.39 8.66 14.42
C THR A 147 26.35 10.05 13.78
N LEU A 148 25.39 10.87 14.19
CA LEU A 148 25.23 12.22 13.67
C LEU A 148 25.99 13.20 14.56
N ASN A 149 26.58 14.24 13.95
CA ASN A 149 27.04 15.38 14.73
C ASN A 149 25.82 16.21 15.21
N ALA A 150 26.00 16.97 16.29
CA ALA A 150 24.89 17.68 16.95
C ALA A 150 24.14 18.66 16.02
N GLY A 151 24.84 19.29 15.07
CA GLY A 151 24.24 20.20 14.09
C GLY A 151 23.31 19.46 13.13
N VAL A 152 23.81 18.38 12.52
CA VAL A 152 23.04 17.52 11.60
C VAL A 152 21.86 16.86 12.34
N GLU A 153 22.08 16.36 13.56
CA GLU A 153 21.03 15.74 14.36
C GLU A 153 19.86 16.71 14.62
N THR A 154 20.17 17.96 15.01
CA THR A 154 19.17 19.00 15.26
C THR A 154 18.36 19.32 14.00
N VAL A 155 19.04 19.52 12.87
CA VAL A 155 18.38 19.82 11.59
C VAL A 155 17.55 18.63 11.13
N PHE A 156 18.09 17.42 11.21
CA PHE A 156 17.42 16.19 10.81
C PHE A 156 16.15 15.94 11.62
N LYS A 157 16.20 16.08 12.95
CA LYS A 157 15.01 15.98 13.82
C LYS A 157 13.89 16.94 13.42
N ASN A 158 14.23 18.16 13.02
CA ASN A 158 13.26 19.19 12.65
C ASN A 158 12.68 19.00 11.24
N GLN A 159 13.50 18.51 10.29
CA GLN A 159 13.09 18.34 8.90
C GLN A 159 12.43 16.99 8.62
N ASP A 160 12.72 15.96 9.41
CA ASP A 160 12.11 14.64 9.27
C ASP A 160 10.67 14.64 9.79
N LEU A 161 9.72 14.67 8.87
CA LEU A 161 8.30 14.65 9.19
C LEU A 161 7.76 13.26 9.55
N ILE A 162 8.49 12.18 9.23
CA ILE A 162 8.05 10.79 9.37
C ILE A 162 8.45 10.25 10.75
N ASN A 163 9.76 10.28 11.03
CA ASN A 163 10.35 9.60 12.19
C ASN A 163 11.01 10.58 13.18
N LYS A 164 10.89 11.88 12.95
CA LYS A 164 11.40 12.94 13.85
C LYS A 164 12.87 12.75 14.21
N GLY A 165 13.68 12.32 13.24
CA GLY A 165 15.12 12.11 13.40
C GLY A 165 15.50 10.78 14.06
N SER A 166 14.54 9.92 14.38
CA SER A 166 14.82 8.62 15.03
C SER A 166 15.53 7.66 14.07
N LEU A 167 16.82 7.45 14.28
CA LEU A 167 17.63 6.48 13.53
C LEU A 167 17.10 5.05 13.69
N VAL A 168 16.59 4.71 14.89
CA VAL A 168 15.98 3.39 15.16
C VAL A 168 14.75 3.19 14.29
N SER A 169 13.87 4.19 14.21
CA SER A 169 12.65 4.10 13.39
C SER A 169 12.97 4.04 11.89
N TRP A 170 14.00 4.77 11.43
CA TRP A 170 14.48 4.66 10.03
C TRP A 170 15.10 3.30 9.72
N LYS A 171 15.83 2.71 10.65
CA LYS A 171 16.35 1.34 10.51
C LYS A 171 15.21 0.33 10.43
N ASN A 172 14.24 0.41 11.36
CA ASN A 172 13.06 -0.45 11.36
C ASN A 172 12.28 -0.29 10.06
N TYR A 173 12.09 0.93 9.57
CA TYR A 173 11.44 1.19 8.29
C TYR A 173 12.21 0.56 7.11
N CYS A 174 13.53 0.76 7.03
CA CYS A 174 14.37 0.21 5.97
C CYS A 174 14.27 -1.32 5.90
N ASN A 175 14.43 -2.00 7.04
CA ASN A 175 14.36 -3.46 7.11
C ASN A 175 12.96 -4.01 6.87
N SER A 176 11.91 -3.35 7.37
CA SER A 176 10.53 -3.75 7.09
C SER A 176 10.16 -3.55 5.62
N LEU A 177 10.65 -2.48 4.97
CA LEU A 177 10.50 -2.31 3.51
C LEU A 177 11.23 -3.42 2.76
N ARG A 178 12.45 -3.79 3.17
CA ARG A 178 13.15 -4.95 2.60
C ARG A 178 12.33 -6.23 2.75
N LEU A 179 11.75 -6.51 3.93
CA LEU A 179 10.87 -7.66 4.13
C LEU A 179 9.68 -7.64 3.15
N LYS A 180 9.04 -6.47 2.96
CA LYS A 180 7.94 -6.29 2.00
C LYS A 180 8.39 -6.65 0.57
N LEU A 181 9.49 -6.07 0.09
CA LEU A 181 10.01 -6.30 -1.26
C LEU A 181 10.49 -7.74 -1.48
N LEU A 182 11.18 -8.34 -0.50
CA LEU A 182 11.60 -9.74 -0.54
C LEU A 182 10.39 -10.69 -0.54
N ASN A 183 9.35 -10.40 0.25
CA ASN A 183 8.12 -11.16 0.25
C ASN A 183 7.37 -11.05 -1.10
N ARG A 184 7.37 -9.86 -1.70
CA ARG A 184 6.80 -9.59 -3.04
C ARG A 184 7.41 -10.50 -4.10
N VAL A 185 8.73 -10.65 -4.10
CA VAL A 185 9.48 -11.45 -5.10
C VAL A 185 9.72 -12.90 -4.69
N SER A 186 9.21 -13.34 -3.54
CA SER A 186 9.51 -14.67 -2.95
C SER A 186 9.11 -15.87 -3.81
N ALA A 187 8.20 -15.70 -4.78
CA ALA A 187 7.81 -16.75 -5.73
C ALA A 187 8.60 -16.69 -7.05
N VAL A 188 9.35 -15.62 -7.31
CA VAL A 188 10.13 -15.45 -8.54
C VAL A 188 11.31 -16.43 -8.50
N PRO A 189 11.46 -17.36 -9.46
CA PRO A 189 12.47 -18.40 -9.38
C PRO A 189 13.89 -17.87 -9.16
N ALA A 190 14.27 -16.80 -9.86
CA ALA A 190 15.59 -16.18 -9.76
C ALA A 190 15.85 -15.45 -8.43
N LEU A 191 14.80 -15.11 -7.67
CA LEU A 191 14.91 -14.34 -6.42
C LEU A 191 14.46 -15.12 -5.18
N THR A 192 13.92 -16.34 -5.34
CA THR A 192 13.39 -17.15 -4.23
C THR A 192 14.46 -17.44 -3.17
N ALA A 193 15.67 -17.83 -3.59
CA ALA A 193 16.78 -18.11 -2.68
C ALA A 193 17.19 -16.87 -1.88
N ARG A 194 17.36 -15.73 -2.58
CA ARG A 194 17.67 -14.44 -1.99
C ARG A 194 16.59 -13.97 -1.00
N ALA A 195 15.32 -14.10 -1.39
CA ALA A 195 14.18 -13.76 -0.55
C ALA A 195 14.23 -14.54 0.77
N ASN A 196 14.41 -15.86 0.73
CA ASN A 196 14.48 -16.67 1.94
C ASN A 196 15.69 -16.34 2.83
N SER A 197 16.89 -16.18 2.24
CA SER A 197 18.11 -15.91 3.01
C SER A 197 18.08 -14.52 3.66
N GLU A 198 17.76 -13.48 2.90
CA GLU A 198 17.77 -12.12 3.42
C GLU A 198 16.61 -11.85 4.39
N MET A 199 15.43 -12.46 4.18
CA MET A 199 14.36 -12.37 5.18
C MET A 199 14.79 -13.03 6.49
N ALA A 200 15.47 -14.18 6.45
CA ALA A 200 16.01 -14.82 7.65
C ALA A 200 17.01 -13.92 8.40
N GLU A 201 17.92 -13.26 7.67
CA GLU A 201 18.88 -12.29 8.22
C GLU A 201 18.16 -11.14 8.94
N ILE A 202 17.17 -10.52 8.28
CA ILE A 202 16.42 -9.38 8.84
C ILE A 202 15.62 -9.80 10.08
N ILE A 203 14.98 -10.98 10.03
CA ILE A 203 14.21 -11.53 11.15
C ILE A 203 15.12 -11.79 12.35
N ALA A 204 16.30 -12.37 12.13
CA ALA A 204 17.27 -12.62 13.18
C ALA A 204 17.83 -11.32 13.79
N GLU A 205 17.96 -10.26 12.99
CA GLU A 205 18.37 -8.94 13.48
C GLU A 205 17.30 -8.31 14.40
N GLY A 206 16.01 -8.55 14.12
CA GLY A 206 14.90 -8.08 14.95
C GLY A 206 14.70 -6.56 14.96
N LYS A 207 15.22 -5.87 13.93
CA LYS A 207 15.15 -4.40 13.80
C LYS A 207 14.20 -4.05 12.69
N ILE A 208 12.92 -4.26 12.99
CA ILE A 208 11.77 -4.13 12.10
C ILE A 208 10.64 -3.45 12.88
N VAL A 209 9.61 -3.00 12.16
CA VAL A 209 8.34 -2.58 12.75
C VAL A 209 7.59 -3.83 13.23
N ASP A 210 7.77 -4.21 14.49
CA ASP A 210 7.21 -5.42 15.08
C ASP A 210 6.00 -5.11 15.99
N GLU A 211 5.97 -3.93 16.61
CA GLU A 211 4.91 -3.48 17.52
C GLU A 211 4.17 -2.24 17.02
N SER A 212 2.90 -2.07 17.42
CA SER A 212 2.03 -0.95 17.00
C SER A 212 2.64 0.43 17.28
N ALA A 213 3.44 0.55 18.35
CA ALA A 213 4.15 1.79 18.69
C ALA A 213 5.25 2.18 17.68
N GLU A 214 5.71 1.22 16.87
CA GLU A 214 6.76 1.39 15.87
C GLU A 214 6.19 1.69 14.47
N ASN A 215 4.87 1.76 14.32
CA ASN A 215 4.21 2.05 13.05
C ASN A 215 4.76 3.34 12.42
N ILE A 216 5.08 3.25 11.13
CA ILE A 216 5.68 4.32 10.35
C ILE A 216 4.60 4.92 9.44
N ALA A 217 4.34 6.20 9.65
CA ALA A 217 3.32 6.93 8.91
C ALA A 217 3.65 8.42 8.86
N PHE A 218 3.17 9.09 7.81
CA PHE A 218 2.96 10.53 7.86
C PHE A 218 1.78 10.83 8.78
N ARG A 219 2.06 11.44 9.93
CA ARG A 219 1.02 11.82 10.88
C ARG A 219 0.59 13.26 10.61
N VAL A 220 -0.71 13.48 10.57
CA VAL A 220 -1.30 14.82 10.50
C VAL A 220 -1.28 15.41 11.90
N TYR A 221 -0.37 16.37 12.14
CA TYR A 221 -0.19 17.02 13.44
C TYR A 221 -0.98 18.33 13.57
N THR A 222 -1.26 18.98 12.45
CA THR A 222 -1.98 20.27 12.35
C THR A 222 -2.79 20.27 11.06
N GLN A 223 -3.97 20.89 11.07
CA GLN A 223 -4.84 21.03 9.88
C GLN A 223 -4.55 22.32 9.08
N ASP A 224 -3.55 23.12 9.48
CA ASP A 224 -3.28 24.46 8.93
C ASP A 224 -2.21 24.47 7.81
N VAL A 225 -1.87 23.32 7.23
CA VAL A 225 -0.89 23.17 6.13
C VAL A 225 -1.43 22.21 5.07
N ASP A 226 -0.83 22.19 3.89
CA ASP A 226 -1.11 21.29 2.73
C ASP A 226 -1.01 19.76 3.03
N LEU A 227 -0.96 19.36 4.30
CA LEU A 227 -0.98 17.98 4.80
C LEU A 227 -2.29 17.70 5.56
N ASP A 228 -3.43 18.00 4.95
CA ASP A 228 -4.75 17.70 5.50
C ASP A 228 -5.42 16.52 4.76
N THR A 229 -6.42 15.90 5.41
CA THR A 229 -7.27 14.85 4.81
C THR A 229 -8.67 15.37 4.46
N SER A 230 -8.85 16.70 4.36
CA SER A 230 -10.17 17.33 4.26
C SER A 230 -10.92 16.91 3.00
N GLY A 231 -10.21 16.78 1.87
CA GLY A 231 -10.79 16.28 0.62
C GLY A 231 -11.04 14.77 0.58
N PHE A 232 -10.47 13.98 1.50
CA PHE A 232 -10.68 12.54 1.53
C PHE A 232 -12.13 12.17 1.85
N PHE A 233 -12.75 12.97 2.72
CA PHE A 233 -14.17 12.90 3.04
C PHE A 233 -15.05 12.92 1.79
N ASP A 234 -14.89 13.95 0.96
CA ASP A 234 -15.69 14.13 -0.26
C ASP A 234 -15.45 12.99 -1.25
N ALA A 235 -14.23 12.47 -1.33
CA ALA A 235 -13.91 11.37 -2.22
C ALA A 235 -14.60 10.06 -1.83
N LEU A 236 -14.73 9.79 -0.52
CA LEU A 236 -15.40 8.60 0.00
C LEU A 236 -16.93 8.72 0.00
N GLU A 237 -17.48 9.86 0.44
CA GLU A 237 -18.93 9.99 0.65
C GLU A 237 -19.71 10.47 -0.58
N SER A 238 -19.02 11.00 -1.60
CA SER A 238 -19.68 11.29 -2.88
C SER A 238 -20.01 9.99 -3.62
N GLY A 239 -21.16 9.97 -4.33
CA GLY A 239 -21.46 8.94 -5.33
C GLY A 239 -21.42 7.49 -4.82
N ASN A 240 -21.66 7.25 -3.53
CA ASN A 240 -21.59 5.94 -2.89
C ASN A 240 -20.20 5.26 -2.94
N ASN A 241 -19.10 6.02 -2.93
CA ASN A 241 -17.74 5.49 -3.02
C ASN A 241 -17.21 4.83 -1.73
N ASN A 242 -18.02 4.79 -0.68
CA ASN A 242 -17.72 4.20 0.63
C ASN A 242 -18.52 2.92 0.89
N ILE A 243 -19.15 2.32 -0.11
CA ILE A 243 -19.91 1.08 0.05
C ILE A 243 -19.02 -0.09 0.46
N ALA A 244 -19.49 -0.89 1.41
CA ALA A 244 -18.83 -2.09 1.86
C ALA A 244 -18.90 -3.23 0.82
N PRO A 245 -17.81 -3.98 0.60
CA PRO A 245 -17.80 -5.12 -0.31
C PRO A 245 -18.37 -6.39 0.33
N LYS A 246 -19.12 -7.19 -0.44
CA LYS A 246 -19.66 -8.47 0.03
C LYS A 246 -18.60 -9.44 0.55
N PRO A 247 -17.48 -9.73 -0.14
CA PRO A 247 -16.51 -10.71 0.35
C PRO A 247 -15.97 -10.41 1.76
N MET A 248 -15.68 -9.14 2.06
CA MET A 248 -15.18 -8.74 3.37
C MET A 248 -16.27 -8.83 4.44
N ILE A 249 -17.47 -8.31 4.16
CA ILE A 249 -18.59 -8.34 5.10
C ILE A 249 -19.03 -9.78 5.41
N ASP A 250 -19.12 -10.65 4.41
CA ASP A 250 -19.50 -12.05 4.62
C ASP A 250 -18.48 -12.77 5.52
N HIS A 251 -17.18 -12.52 5.30
CA HIS A 251 -16.13 -13.09 6.15
C HIS A 251 -16.20 -12.54 7.58
N MET A 252 -16.42 -11.23 7.75
CA MET A 252 -16.52 -10.60 9.06
C MET A 252 -17.73 -11.10 9.85
N ASN A 253 -18.91 -11.15 9.23
CA ASN A 253 -20.12 -11.73 9.81
C ASN A 253 -19.91 -13.20 10.21
N THR A 254 -19.36 -14.01 9.29
CA THR A 254 -19.12 -15.44 9.53
C THR A 254 -18.20 -15.65 10.73
N ASN A 255 -17.19 -14.81 10.90
CA ASN A 255 -16.16 -14.97 11.92
C ASN A 255 -16.38 -14.09 13.17
N SER A 256 -17.43 -13.27 13.20
CA SER A 256 -17.68 -12.31 14.29
C SER A 256 -16.46 -11.40 14.49
N ASP A 257 -15.98 -10.80 13.40
CA ASP A 257 -14.75 -10.00 13.38
C ASP A 257 -14.88 -8.72 14.22
N PRO A 258 -14.05 -8.51 15.25
CA PRO A 258 -14.15 -7.34 16.11
C PRO A 258 -13.84 -6.01 15.40
N ARG A 259 -13.26 -6.06 14.19
CA ARG A 259 -13.04 -4.86 13.36
C ARG A 259 -14.31 -4.39 12.65
N GLU A 260 -15.35 -5.22 12.54
CA GLU A 260 -16.51 -4.94 11.66
C GLU A 260 -17.16 -3.59 11.96
N ALA A 261 -17.42 -3.27 13.24
CA ALA A 261 -18.03 -2.00 13.63
C ALA A 261 -17.08 -0.79 13.51
N TRP A 262 -15.77 -1.01 13.55
CA TRP A 262 -14.75 0.04 13.40
C TRP A 262 -14.45 0.34 11.94
N LEU A 263 -14.55 -0.67 11.07
CA LEU A 263 -14.37 -0.55 9.64
C LEU A 263 -15.64 -0.12 8.92
N PHE A 264 -16.81 -0.58 9.39
CA PHE A 264 -18.08 -0.39 8.72
C PHE A 264 -19.17 0.07 9.68
N GLN A 265 -20.17 0.73 9.11
CA GLN A 265 -21.46 1.00 9.72
C GLN A 265 -22.57 0.34 8.89
N LYS A 266 -23.65 -0.08 9.55
CA LYS A 266 -24.81 -0.63 8.86
C LYS A 266 -25.46 0.42 7.96
N GLY A 267 -26.07 -0.03 6.86
CA GLY A 267 -26.97 0.82 6.08
C GLY A 267 -28.15 1.28 6.96
N ALA A 268 -28.67 2.48 6.73
CA ALA A 268 -29.67 3.11 7.60
C ALA A 268 -30.94 2.25 7.78
N ASN A 269 -31.33 1.49 6.76
CA ASN A 269 -32.48 0.59 6.80
C ASN A 269 -32.10 -0.90 6.94
N ALA A 270 -30.86 -1.23 7.29
CA ALA A 270 -30.37 -2.60 7.43
C ALA A 270 -30.37 -3.07 8.89
N THR A 271 -30.72 -4.33 9.13
CA THR A 271 -30.66 -4.96 10.47
C THR A 271 -29.30 -5.58 10.78
N ALA A 272 -28.53 -5.90 9.73
CA ALA A 272 -27.18 -6.48 9.80
C ALA A 272 -26.22 -5.72 8.85
N TYR A 273 -24.93 -6.01 8.94
CA TYR A 273 -23.97 -5.57 7.94
C TYR A 273 -24.19 -6.36 6.65
N VAL A 274 -24.40 -5.64 5.55
CA VAL A 274 -24.61 -6.22 4.22
C VAL A 274 -23.61 -5.57 3.28
N GLY A 275 -22.75 -6.37 2.64
CA GLY A 275 -21.87 -5.86 1.58
C GLY A 275 -22.56 -5.93 0.22
N LEU A 276 -22.18 -5.06 -0.71
CA LEU A 276 -22.72 -5.08 -2.07
C LEU A 276 -22.18 -6.30 -2.82
N ASP A 277 -23.10 -7.10 -3.34
CA ASP A 277 -22.77 -8.28 -4.13
C ASP A 277 -22.38 -7.88 -5.56
N PRO A 278 -21.14 -8.12 -6.00
CA PRO A 278 -20.69 -7.79 -7.36
C PRO A 278 -21.34 -8.69 -8.42
N THR A 279 -22.00 -9.79 -8.03
CA THR A 279 -22.62 -10.76 -8.94
C THR A 279 -24.08 -10.43 -9.30
N LEU A 280 -24.65 -9.39 -8.67
CA LEU A 280 -25.99 -8.92 -9.01
C LEU A 280 -25.98 -8.05 -10.27
N ALA A 281 -27.11 -8.05 -10.98
CA ALA A 281 -27.35 -7.08 -12.05
C ALA A 281 -27.33 -5.65 -11.48
N SER A 282 -26.86 -4.68 -12.28
CA SER A 282 -26.68 -3.29 -11.82
C SER A 282 -27.94 -2.68 -11.24
N GLY A 283 -29.11 -2.90 -11.85
CA GLY A 283 -30.39 -2.39 -11.32
C GLY A 283 -30.75 -2.93 -9.93
N ALA A 284 -30.38 -4.18 -9.61
CA ALA A 284 -30.56 -4.72 -8.27
C ALA A 284 -29.56 -4.15 -7.27
N GLN A 285 -28.32 -3.89 -7.70
CA GLN A 285 -27.32 -3.20 -6.90
C GLN A 285 -27.78 -1.77 -6.57
N ASP A 286 -28.22 -1.01 -7.58
CA ASP A 286 -28.74 0.35 -7.42
C ASP A 286 -29.92 0.39 -6.45
N GLN A 287 -30.86 -0.56 -6.55
CA GLN A 287 -32.00 -0.65 -5.65
C GLN A 287 -31.56 -0.86 -4.18
N LEU A 288 -30.62 -1.78 -3.93
CA LEU A 288 -30.11 -2.02 -2.57
C LEU A 288 -29.41 -0.79 -1.97
N ILE A 289 -28.71 -0.03 -2.80
CA ILE A 289 -28.06 1.22 -2.41
C ILE A 289 -29.10 2.30 -2.12
N ALA A 290 -30.09 2.49 -3.01
CA ALA A 290 -31.17 3.45 -2.85
C ALA A 290 -32.01 3.17 -1.59
N ASP A 291 -32.26 1.90 -1.29
CA ASP A 291 -32.97 1.47 -0.08
C ASP A 291 -32.12 1.61 1.20
N THR A 292 -30.85 2.03 1.08
CA THR A 292 -29.86 2.16 2.17
C THR A 292 -29.65 0.86 2.96
N LYS A 293 -29.65 -0.27 2.23
CA LYS A 293 -29.45 -1.61 2.83
C LYS A 293 -27.99 -2.00 2.96
N ILE A 294 -27.12 -1.41 2.16
CA ILE A 294 -25.71 -1.76 2.11
C ILE A 294 -24.94 -1.00 3.20
N ALA A 295 -24.04 -1.72 3.87
CA ALA A 295 -23.10 -1.15 4.83
C ALA A 295 -22.14 -0.19 4.14
N LEU A 296 -21.66 0.80 4.90
CA LEU A 296 -20.70 1.79 4.45
C LEU A 296 -19.43 1.67 5.29
N TYR A 297 -18.28 2.07 4.77
CA TYR A 297 -17.11 2.34 5.60
C TYR A 297 -17.49 3.30 6.73
N ASN A 298 -17.02 3.02 7.95
CA ASN A 298 -17.41 3.75 9.15
C ASN A 298 -17.04 5.23 9.01
N MET A 299 -18.04 6.10 9.04
CA MET A 299 -17.84 7.51 8.74
C MET A 299 -17.04 8.22 9.83
N SER A 300 -17.21 7.83 11.10
CA SER A 300 -16.48 8.42 12.21
C SER A 300 -15.00 8.02 12.22
N VAL A 301 -14.70 6.75 11.95
CA VAL A 301 -13.34 6.21 12.01
C VAL A 301 -12.53 6.54 10.74
N ILE A 302 -13.21 6.63 9.59
CA ILE A 302 -12.58 6.71 8.27
C ILE A 302 -12.93 8.02 7.56
N SER A 303 -14.09 8.12 6.90
CA SER A 303 -14.33 9.20 5.92
C SER A 303 -14.35 10.60 6.55
N LYS A 304 -14.92 10.76 7.75
CA LYS A 304 -14.97 12.04 8.50
C LYS A 304 -13.84 12.19 9.52
N ASN A 305 -12.86 11.29 9.51
CA ASN A 305 -11.71 11.40 10.39
C ASN A 305 -10.63 12.27 9.74
N LYS A 306 -10.49 13.51 10.22
CA LYS A 306 -9.52 14.48 9.68
C LYS A 306 -8.07 14.19 10.08
N TRP A 307 -7.85 13.16 10.88
CA TRP A 307 -6.57 12.81 11.48
C TRP A 307 -6.05 11.46 10.99
N LEU A 308 -6.59 10.96 9.87
CA LEU A 308 -6.11 9.71 9.29
C LEU A 308 -4.61 9.82 8.94
N PRO A 309 -3.79 8.84 9.38
CA PRO A 309 -2.38 8.83 9.06
C PRO A 309 -2.16 8.35 7.61
N GLY A 310 -1.18 8.92 6.95
CA GLY A 310 -0.63 8.38 5.71
C GLY A 310 0.29 7.19 6.00
N THR A 311 -0.25 5.98 5.92
CA THR A 311 0.43 4.76 6.36
C THR A 311 1.50 4.32 5.36
N LEU A 312 2.74 4.16 5.83
CA LEU A 312 3.85 3.68 4.99
C LEU A 312 4.13 2.19 5.24
N ILE A 313 4.34 1.83 6.50
CA ILE A 313 4.48 0.44 6.95
C ILE A 313 4.05 0.32 8.41
N ASN A 314 3.41 -0.80 8.75
CA ASN A 314 2.88 -1.02 10.10
C ASN A 314 3.13 -2.45 10.59
N ALA A 315 2.98 -2.64 11.90
CA ALA A 315 3.23 -3.90 12.57
C ALA A 315 2.31 -5.04 12.10
N PRO A 316 0.99 -4.84 11.87
CA PRO A 316 0.16 -5.91 11.32
C PRO A 316 0.64 -6.39 9.95
N GLU A 317 1.01 -5.48 9.05
CA GLU A 317 1.59 -5.81 7.73
C GLU A 317 2.87 -6.65 7.88
N VAL A 318 3.81 -6.20 8.71
CA VAL A 318 5.09 -6.91 8.91
C VAL A 318 4.85 -8.28 9.53
N ASN A 319 4.03 -8.39 10.57
CA ASN A 319 3.74 -9.67 11.21
C ASN A 319 2.98 -10.64 10.29
N LEU A 320 2.15 -10.16 9.35
CA LEU A 320 1.57 -10.99 8.29
C LEU A 320 2.62 -11.45 7.26
N ILE A 321 3.64 -10.64 6.97
CA ILE A 321 4.80 -11.05 6.15
C ILE A 321 5.60 -12.13 6.87
N LEU A 322 5.83 -12.01 8.18
CA LEU A 322 6.52 -13.01 8.99
C LEU A 322 5.73 -14.33 9.05
N ALA A 323 4.42 -14.26 9.28
CA ALA A 323 3.54 -15.43 9.26
C ALA A 323 3.65 -16.18 7.93
N GLU A 324 3.68 -15.45 6.81
CA GLU A 324 3.82 -16.02 5.49
C GLU A 324 5.20 -16.65 5.27
N TYR A 325 6.27 -15.97 5.68
CA TYR A 325 7.63 -16.50 5.61
C TYR A 325 7.75 -17.84 6.35
N TYR A 326 7.27 -17.92 7.59
CA TYR A 326 7.33 -19.15 8.37
C TYR A 326 6.42 -20.25 7.81
N THR A 327 5.26 -19.90 7.24
CA THR A 327 4.38 -20.83 6.52
C THR A 327 5.12 -21.48 5.34
N ARG A 328 5.79 -20.68 4.51
CA ARG A 328 6.56 -21.19 3.36
C ARG A 328 7.77 -22.04 3.76
N ASN A 329 8.35 -21.76 4.91
CA ASN A 329 9.54 -22.46 5.43
C ASN A 329 9.18 -23.60 6.41
N GLY A 330 7.92 -24.04 6.45
CA GLY A 330 7.50 -25.22 7.20
C GLY A 330 7.47 -25.05 8.72
N ASN A 331 7.52 -23.83 9.25
CA ASN A 331 7.43 -23.55 10.68
C ASN A 331 6.03 -23.06 11.06
N GLY A 332 5.07 -23.99 11.09
CA GLY A 332 3.67 -23.69 11.40
C GLY A 332 3.45 -23.06 12.79
N ALA A 333 4.31 -23.38 13.77
CA ALA A 333 4.22 -22.82 15.11
C ALA A 333 4.52 -21.31 15.13
N LEU A 334 5.64 -20.89 14.53
CA LEU A 334 5.94 -19.46 14.41
C LEU A 334 4.99 -18.75 13.45
N ALA A 335 4.58 -19.41 12.36
CA ALA A 335 3.56 -18.86 11.47
C ALA A 335 2.28 -18.48 12.23
N LYS A 336 1.79 -19.38 13.09
CA LYS A 336 0.63 -19.13 13.97
C LYS A 336 0.88 -17.96 14.91
N THR A 337 2.02 -17.93 15.60
CA THR A 337 2.35 -16.85 16.55
C THR A 337 2.27 -15.48 15.87
N TYR A 338 2.93 -15.32 14.72
CA TYR A 338 2.94 -14.06 13.99
C TYR A 338 1.60 -13.71 13.37
N PHE A 339 0.84 -14.71 12.90
CA PHE A 339 -0.51 -14.52 12.37
C PHE A 339 -1.47 -13.98 13.45
N GLU A 340 -1.47 -14.61 14.63
CA GLU A 340 -2.33 -14.19 15.74
C GLU A 340 -1.91 -12.83 16.30
N LYS A 341 -0.59 -12.56 16.36
CA LYS A 341 -0.06 -11.23 16.72
C LYS A 341 -0.56 -10.16 15.75
N ALA A 342 -0.46 -10.42 14.44
CA ALA A 342 -0.93 -9.47 13.44
C ALA A 342 -2.44 -9.20 13.49
N ILE A 343 -3.26 -10.22 13.80
CA ILE A 343 -4.71 -10.03 13.98
C ILE A 343 -4.98 -9.05 15.14
N ARG A 344 -4.33 -9.26 16.29
CA ARG A 344 -4.49 -8.38 17.46
C ARG A 344 -4.10 -6.95 17.13
N GLN A 345 -2.96 -6.77 16.48
CA GLN A 345 -2.46 -5.45 16.07
C GLN A 345 -3.35 -4.81 15.00
N SER A 346 -3.93 -5.60 14.08
CA SER A 346 -4.85 -5.11 13.06
C SER A 346 -6.16 -4.61 13.69
N ILE A 347 -6.69 -5.33 14.68
CA ILE A 347 -7.85 -4.89 15.46
C ILE A 347 -7.51 -3.59 16.20
N GLU A 348 -6.39 -3.57 16.93
CA GLU A 348 -5.92 -2.37 17.63
C GLU A 348 -5.77 -1.18 16.67
N TYR A 349 -5.15 -1.38 15.50
CA TYR A 349 -4.93 -0.32 14.52
C TYR A 349 -6.22 0.43 14.17
N TYR A 350 -7.29 -0.28 13.82
CA TYR A 350 -8.57 0.36 13.47
C TYR A 350 -9.31 0.96 14.65
N VAL A 351 -9.17 0.38 15.84
CA VAL A 351 -9.69 0.99 17.08
C VAL A 351 -9.00 2.34 17.32
N ARG A 352 -7.65 2.36 17.25
CA ARG A 352 -6.85 3.57 17.50
C ARG A 352 -7.01 4.64 16.42
N LEU A 353 -7.35 4.29 15.18
CA LEU A 353 -7.76 5.30 14.19
C LEU A 353 -8.95 6.13 14.69
N GLY A 354 -9.90 5.51 15.36
CA GLY A 354 -11.08 6.19 15.91
C GLY A 354 -10.81 7.06 17.15
N ASP A 355 -9.62 7.01 17.76
CA ASP A 355 -9.30 7.82 18.95
C ASP A 355 -9.27 9.32 18.66
N LYS A 356 -8.92 9.69 17.42
CA LYS A 356 -8.86 11.08 16.96
C LYS A 356 -10.10 11.51 16.18
N ALA A 357 -11.13 10.67 16.07
CA ALA A 357 -12.34 11.01 15.33
C ALA A 357 -13.01 12.29 15.87
N ASP A 358 -13.16 13.31 15.02
CA ASP A 358 -13.86 14.55 15.38
C ASP A 358 -15.39 14.36 15.40
N VAL A 359 -15.89 13.52 14.49
CA VAL A 359 -17.31 13.19 14.38
C VAL A 359 -17.55 11.85 15.06
N LEU A 360 -18.35 11.83 16.12
CA LEU A 360 -18.53 10.63 16.96
C LEU A 360 -19.82 9.84 16.68
N THR A 361 -20.71 10.36 15.82
CA THR A 361 -22.05 9.79 15.55
C THR A 361 -22.05 8.30 15.20
N TRP A 362 -21.03 7.83 14.49
CA TRP A 362 -20.90 6.44 14.05
C TRP A 362 -19.73 5.70 14.71
N LYS A 363 -19.04 6.33 15.66
CA LYS A 363 -17.91 5.70 16.36
C LYS A 363 -18.47 4.60 17.29
N PRO A 364 -17.94 3.38 17.26
CA PRO A 364 -18.30 2.36 18.24
C PRO A 364 -18.06 2.84 19.66
N THR A 365 -18.99 2.53 20.57
CA THR A 365 -18.96 2.99 21.97
C THR A 365 -18.15 2.07 22.88
N ALA A 366 -17.82 0.86 22.44
CA ALA A 366 -17.04 -0.12 23.18
C ALA A 366 -15.89 -0.64 22.32
N GLU A 367 -14.70 -0.69 22.91
CA GLU A 367 -13.55 -1.36 22.31
C GLU A 367 -13.71 -2.89 22.44
N PRO A 368 -13.21 -3.68 21.46
CA PRO A 368 -13.17 -5.12 21.56
C PRO A 368 -12.43 -5.59 22.82
N THR A 369 -13.06 -6.47 23.59
CA THR A 369 -12.44 -7.11 24.75
C THR A 369 -11.42 -8.17 24.33
N VAL A 370 -10.47 -8.48 25.22
CA VAL A 370 -9.51 -9.58 25.01
C VAL A 370 -10.23 -10.91 24.72
N ALA A 371 -11.39 -11.14 25.34
CA ALA A 371 -12.19 -12.34 25.13
C ALA A 371 -12.77 -12.40 23.70
N GLU A 372 -13.32 -11.30 23.18
CA GLU A 372 -13.84 -11.22 21.81
C GLU A 372 -12.74 -11.39 20.77
N VAL A 373 -11.58 -10.75 20.99
CA VAL A 373 -10.40 -10.91 20.13
C VAL A 373 -9.91 -12.37 20.13
N ASN A 374 -9.85 -13.01 21.30
CA ASN A 374 -9.46 -14.43 21.39
C ASN A 374 -10.48 -15.36 20.74
N ALA A 375 -11.77 -15.06 20.88
CA ALA A 375 -12.85 -15.82 20.23
C ALA A 375 -12.75 -15.72 18.71
N TYR A 376 -12.48 -14.53 18.18
CA TYR A 376 -12.23 -14.32 16.75
C TYR A 376 -11.03 -15.14 16.25
N ILE A 377 -9.88 -15.04 16.92
CA ILE A 377 -8.67 -15.80 16.57
C ILE A 377 -8.95 -17.30 16.58
N THR A 378 -9.68 -17.79 17.59
CA THR A 378 -10.07 -19.20 17.69
C THR A 378 -10.97 -19.62 16.53
N LYS A 379 -11.90 -18.76 16.10
CA LYS A 379 -12.84 -19.04 15.00
C LYS A 379 -12.17 -19.09 13.64
N ILE A 380 -11.19 -18.20 13.39
CA ILE A 380 -10.34 -18.25 12.20
C ILE A 380 -9.51 -19.54 12.14
N ASN A 381 -9.16 -20.10 13.30
CA ASN A 381 -8.56 -21.43 13.47
C ASN A 381 -7.34 -21.68 12.57
N PHE A 382 -6.32 -20.84 12.68
CA PHE A 382 -5.09 -20.99 11.88
C PHE A 382 -4.43 -22.36 12.03
N ALA A 383 -4.46 -22.93 13.24
CA ALA A 383 -3.93 -24.26 13.51
C ALA A 383 -4.68 -25.38 12.78
N GLY A 384 -5.96 -25.18 12.44
CA GLY A 384 -6.76 -26.11 11.65
C GLY A 384 -6.39 -26.14 10.16
N ALA A 385 -5.67 -25.14 9.66
CA ALA A 385 -5.12 -25.16 8.31
C ALA A 385 -3.83 -26.00 8.29
N THR A 386 -3.95 -27.27 7.87
CA THR A 386 -2.86 -28.26 7.95
C THR A 386 -1.87 -28.19 6.79
N THR A 387 -2.15 -27.41 5.75
CA THR A 387 -1.24 -27.21 4.61
C THR A 387 -0.77 -25.76 4.54
N ALA A 388 0.43 -25.53 4.01
CA ALA A 388 0.93 -24.18 3.77
C ALA A 388 0.02 -23.38 2.83
N ALA A 389 -0.64 -24.06 1.87
CA ALA A 389 -1.60 -23.43 0.97
C ALA A 389 -2.85 -22.95 1.70
N ASP A 390 -3.38 -23.72 2.65
CA ASP A 390 -4.55 -23.33 3.44
C ASP A 390 -4.22 -22.24 4.45
N GLN A 391 -3.04 -22.30 5.09
CA GLN A 391 -2.53 -21.23 5.95
C GLN A 391 -2.38 -19.92 5.18
N LEU A 392 -1.89 -20.00 3.94
CA LEU A 392 -1.74 -18.84 3.07
C LEU A 392 -3.08 -18.19 2.69
N LYS A 393 -4.17 -18.97 2.54
CA LYS A 393 -5.53 -18.43 2.34
C LYS A 393 -5.96 -17.57 3.54
N LEU A 394 -5.71 -18.03 4.76
CA LEU A 394 -6.02 -17.27 5.97
C LEU A 394 -5.19 -15.99 6.07
N ILE A 395 -3.88 -16.08 5.82
CA ILE A 395 -2.97 -14.91 5.81
C ILE A 395 -3.42 -13.90 4.75
N ALA A 396 -3.71 -14.34 3.53
CA ALA A 396 -4.13 -13.48 2.44
C ALA A 396 -5.44 -12.75 2.76
N PHE A 397 -6.39 -13.43 3.42
CA PHE A 397 -7.64 -12.80 3.82
C PHE A 397 -7.43 -11.74 4.93
N GLN A 398 -6.57 -12.01 5.91
CA GLN A 398 -6.22 -11.02 6.93
C GLN A 398 -5.47 -9.82 6.34
N LYS A 399 -4.59 -10.03 5.35
CA LYS A 399 -3.98 -8.97 4.56
C LYS A 399 -5.04 -8.12 3.85
N TYR A 400 -5.99 -8.74 3.17
CA TYR A 400 -7.08 -8.05 2.49
C TYR A 400 -7.92 -7.18 3.44
N ILE A 401 -8.30 -7.72 4.61
CA ILE A 401 -9.04 -6.96 5.65
C ILE A 401 -8.20 -5.78 6.16
N HIS A 402 -6.91 -6.00 6.46
CA HIS A 402 -6.05 -4.98 7.05
C HIS A 402 -5.59 -3.90 6.07
N TYR A 403 -5.40 -4.23 4.79
CA TYR A 403 -5.00 -3.23 3.82
C TYR A 403 -6.18 -2.38 3.37
N ASN A 404 -7.28 -3.02 2.96
CA ASN A 404 -8.50 -2.40 2.45
C ASN A 404 -8.27 -1.05 1.72
N ILE A 405 -9.02 -0.01 2.07
CA ILE A 405 -8.84 1.35 1.55
C ILE A 405 -7.58 2.05 2.07
N MET A 406 -7.05 1.63 3.22
CA MET A 406 -5.90 2.31 3.85
C MET A 406 -4.58 2.06 3.13
N GLN A 407 -4.44 0.90 2.46
CA GLN A 407 -3.26 0.47 1.72
C GLN A 407 -3.66 -0.28 0.43
N ALA A 408 -4.57 0.32 -0.36
CA ALA A 408 -5.20 -0.34 -1.50
C ALA A 408 -4.24 -0.89 -2.56
N ASP A 409 -3.13 -0.18 -2.83
CA ASP A 409 -2.12 -0.67 -3.78
C ASP A 409 -1.43 -1.93 -3.28
N GLU A 410 -1.12 -2.01 -1.98
CA GLU A 410 -0.54 -3.20 -1.36
C GLU A 410 -1.53 -4.37 -1.41
N SER A 411 -2.82 -4.08 -1.16
CA SER A 411 -3.91 -5.07 -1.31
C SER A 411 -3.93 -5.65 -2.73
N TRP A 412 -3.87 -4.80 -3.77
CA TRP A 412 -3.92 -5.26 -5.15
C TRP A 412 -2.64 -5.97 -5.60
N ALA A 413 -1.47 -5.49 -5.16
CA ALA A 413 -0.22 -6.17 -5.44
C ALA A 413 -0.15 -7.54 -4.74
N GLU A 414 -0.61 -7.67 -3.50
CA GLU A 414 -0.65 -8.95 -2.77
C GLU A 414 -1.67 -9.91 -3.35
N GLN A 415 -2.85 -9.41 -3.73
CA GLN A 415 -3.88 -10.20 -4.41
C GLN A 415 -3.33 -10.78 -5.71
N ARG A 416 -2.64 -9.98 -6.54
CA ARG A 416 -2.03 -10.47 -7.79
C ARG A 416 -0.92 -11.47 -7.51
N ARG A 417 -0.06 -11.23 -6.52
CA ARG A 417 1.07 -12.12 -6.19
C ARG A 417 0.59 -13.47 -5.67
N LEU A 418 -0.43 -13.46 -4.82
CA LEU A 418 -0.93 -14.66 -4.15
C LEU A 418 -2.04 -15.37 -4.92
N LYS A 419 -2.77 -14.66 -5.78
CA LYS A 419 -4.08 -15.05 -6.33
C LYS A 419 -5.12 -15.29 -5.23
N LEU A 420 -4.93 -14.64 -4.07
CA LEU A 420 -5.73 -14.81 -2.86
C LEU A 420 -6.02 -13.44 -2.20
N PRO A 421 -7.19 -13.24 -1.59
CA PRO A 421 -8.37 -14.12 -1.67
C PRO A 421 -8.85 -14.32 -3.11
N VAL A 422 -9.53 -15.43 -3.35
CA VAL A 422 -10.16 -15.67 -4.65
C VAL A 422 -11.45 -14.86 -4.67
N PHE A 423 -11.54 -13.92 -5.60
CA PHE A 423 -12.69 -13.06 -5.78
C PHE A 423 -13.47 -13.48 -7.02
N THR A 424 -14.81 -13.42 -6.93
CA THR A 424 -15.70 -13.67 -8.06
C THR A 424 -16.04 -12.35 -8.73
N PHE A 425 -15.64 -12.19 -9.98
CA PHE A 425 -15.94 -11.01 -10.80
C PHE A 425 -16.96 -11.37 -11.88
N ILE A 426 -17.86 -10.42 -12.19
CA ILE A 426 -18.64 -10.47 -13.43
C ILE A 426 -17.81 -9.83 -14.54
N ASP A 427 -17.64 -10.57 -15.64
CA ASP A 427 -17.03 -10.05 -16.85
C ASP A 427 -17.84 -8.88 -17.41
N ASP A 428 -17.14 -7.81 -17.75
CA ASP A 428 -17.71 -6.67 -18.45
C ASP A 428 -17.80 -6.96 -19.94
N GLU A 429 -18.85 -7.69 -20.32
CA GLU A 429 -19.13 -8.02 -21.72
C GLU A 429 -19.33 -6.81 -22.63
N THR A 430 -19.58 -5.63 -22.06
CA THR A 430 -19.75 -4.38 -22.82
C THR A 430 -18.43 -3.68 -23.15
N SER A 431 -17.34 -4.05 -22.47
CA SER A 431 -16.02 -3.46 -22.66
C SER A 431 -15.26 -4.17 -23.78
N THR A 432 -14.82 -3.41 -24.78
CA THR A 432 -13.95 -3.91 -25.86
C THR A 432 -12.46 -3.89 -25.49
N ILE A 433 -12.09 -3.20 -24.40
CA ILE A 433 -10.70 -3.02 -23.97
C ILE A 433 -10.31 -4.10 -22.94
N ARG A 434 -11.17 -4.30 -21.94
CA ARG A 434 -10.89 -5.21 -20.82
C ARG A 434 -12.18 -5.70 -20.15
N LYS A 435 -12.37 -7.02 -20.14
CA LYS A 435 -13.54 -7.68 -19.55
C LYS A 435 -13.39 -8.09 -18.08
N SER A 436 -12.18 -8.34 -17.61
CA SER A 436 -11.89 -8.80 -16.24
C SER A 436 -10.84 -7.92 -15.55
N PRO A 437 -10.64 -7.99 -14.23
CA PRO A 437 -9.64 -7.16 -13.55
C PRO A 437 -8.25 -7.25 -14.21
N PRO A 438 -7.54 -6.14 -14.42
CA PRO A 438 -6.24 -6.13 -15.11
C PRO A 438 -5.11 -6.63 -14.21
N THR A 439 -3.96 -6.95 -14.81
CA THR A 439 -2.74 -7.36 -14.09
C THR A 439 -1.76 -6.21 -13.85
N ARG A 440 -1.99 -5.06 -14.50
CA ARG A 440 -1.21 -3.82 -14.41
C ARG A 440 -2.02 -2.65 -14.96
N PHE A 441 -1.52 -1.44 -14.78
CA PHE A 441 -1.95 -0.25 -15.50
C PHE A 441 -1.15 -0.08 -16.80
N THR A 442 -1.72 0.62 -17.77
CA THR A 442 -0.99 1.08 -18.95
C THR A 442 -0.22 2.35 -18.66
N TYR A 443 0.79 2.67 -19.47
CA TYR A 443 1.47 3.95 -19.41
C TYR A 443 0.53 5.09 -19.84
N PRO A 444 0.68 6.31 -19.30
CA PRO A 444 -0.13 7.45 -19.73
C PRO A 444 0.17 7.82 -21.18
N ASN A 445 -0.83 8.34 -21.88
CA ASN A 445 -0.70 8.72 -23.30
C ASN A 445 0.41 9.76 -23.54
N SER A 446 0.74 10.57 -22.52
CA SER A 446 1.85 11.53 -22.56
C SER A 446 3.19 10.89 -22.93
N GLU A 447 3.46 9.65 -22.52
CA GLU A 447 4.72 8.95 -22.84
C GLU A 447 4.86 8.68 -24.34
N ARG A 448 3.74 8.44 -25.03
CA ARG A 448 3.69 8.19 -26.48
C ARG A 448 3.95 9.45 -27.31
N VAL A 449 3.83 10.62 -26.68
CA VAL A 449 3.96 11.94 -27.32
C VAL A 449 5.29 12.57 -26.96
N TYR A 450 5.64 12.54 -25.67
CA TYR A 450 6.75 13.29 -25.12
C TYR A 450 8.01 12.43 -24.95
N ASN A 451 7.90 11.10 -24.81
CA ASN A 451 9.03 10.20 -24.61
C ASN A 451 9.05 9.06 -25.65
N THR A 452 8.66 9.37 -26.88
CA THR A 452 8.30 8.41 -27.95
C THR A 452 9.34 7.33 -28.20
N ASP A 453 10.62 7.70 -28.34
CA ASP A 453 11.69 6.75 -28.67
C ASP A 453 11.89 5.73 -27.54
N ASN A 454 11.90 6.19 -26.29
CA ASN A 454 12.00 5.32 -25.12
C ASN A 454 10.73 4.49 -24.91
N TYR A 455 9.54 5.08 -25.07
CA TYR A 455 8.26 4.37 -25.00
C TYR A 455 8.19 3.24 -26.04
N ASN A 456 8.69 3.47 -27.25
CA ASN A 456 8.68 2.47 -28.32
C ASN A 456 9.47 1.20 -27.96
N THR A 457 10.42 1.26 -27.01
CA THR A 457 11.17 0.08 -26.53
C THR A 457 10.34 -0.82 -25.60
N VAL A 458 9.26 -0.30 -25.01
CA VAL A 458 8.41 -1.02 -24.05
C VAL A 458 6.95 -1.16 -24.50
N LYS A 459 6.57 -0.56 -25.64
CA LYS A 459 5.18 -0.51 -26.14
C LYS A 459 4.50 -1.88 -26.23
N ASP A 460 5.25 -2.94 -26.53
CA ASP A 460 4.71 -4.29 -26.67
C ASP A 460 4.27 -4.88 -25.32
N LYS A 461 4.81 -4.34 -24.22
CA LYS A 461 4.43 -4.67 -22.83
C LYS A 461 3.29 -3.77 -22.30
N ASP A 462 2.93 -2.70 -23.01
CA ASP A 462 1.95 -1.70 -22.57
C ASP A 462 0.50 -2.16 -22.83
N ASN A 463 0.09 -3.22 -22.13
CA ASN A 463 -1.27 -3.73 -22.16
C ASN A 463 -1.71 -4.25 -20.78
N LEU A 464 -3.02 -4.25 -20.53
CA LEU A 464 -3.63 -4.60 -19.24
C LEU A 464 -3.50 -6.09 -18.84
N SER A 465 -2.97 -6.93 -19.73
CA SER A 465 -2.77 -8.38 -19.50
C SER A 465 -1.32 -8.76 -19.21
N THR A 466 -0.37 -7.85 -19.43
CA THR A 466 1.04 -8.13 -19.18
C THR A 466 1.25 -8.20 -17.67
N LYS A 467 1.77 -9.33 -17.20
CA LYS A 467 2.06 -9.53 -15.77
C LYS A 467 3.29 -8.72 -15.38
N ILE A 468 3.28 -8.20 -14.15
CA ILE A 468 4.49 -7.66 -13.50
C ILE A 468 5.43 -8.83 -13.23
N PHE A 469 6.74 -8.61 -13.26
CA PHE A 469 7.75 -9.68 -13.19
C PHE A 469 7.59 -10.61 -11.98
N TRP A 470 7.07 -10.10 -10.85
CA TRP A 470 6.83 -10.87 -9.64
C TRP A 470 5.51 -11.65 -9.64
N ASP A 471 4.59 -11.37 -10.57
CA ASP A 471 3.33 -12.07 -10.72
C ASP A 471 3.54 -13.36 -11.53
N VAL A 472 4.02 -14.41 -10.85
CA VAL A 472 4.43 -15.68 -11.45
C VAL A 472 3.48 -16.86 -11.15
N LYS A 473 2.45 -16.64 -10.33
CA LYS A 473 1.47 -17.68 -9.98
C LYS A 473 0.36 -17.84 -11.01
#